data_AF-A0A960Z3B6-F1
#
_entry.id   AF-A0A960Z3B6-F1
#
_cell.length_a   1.000
_cell.length_b   1.000
_cell.length_c   1.000
_cell.angle_alpha   90.00
_cell.angle_beta   90.00
_cell.angle_gamma   90.00
#
_symmetry.space_group_name_H-M   'P 1'
#
loop_
_entity.id
_entity.type
_entity.pdbx_description
1 polymer ?
#
loop_
_entity_poly.entity_id
_entity_poly.type
_entity_poly.pdbx_seq_one_letter_code
_entity_poly.pdbx_strand_id
1 'polypeptide(L)'
;MVKSLRIHGPVLLGLAVLVFAAFGRLTSTPLFDNLDAQIIRDAHQLAVNPANMFNHIGFYFSQPLLQLAFLAEYRLFGLNTAGYLAVNLAVHTVNSFIVYMLVNMLFPRHRMAVLAATLFALAVGSYGRVFMTIHQLEGLLIAGLHLLVLYFFIRNDFRRHGGVRSPLFLIGLGLFLLAGLTKAASFSLVGCLIAYKLFFITQRSRRTVFSPDILVFVAVALAFHFAQSHWGFQAPTVYESASGHTYFSLLSVKNLFRYLVLMFFPMQQSPILESAPAWVVWVYHARMVIRFLLTLAILSYSFFGFVFGSRSIRFFIAWTYITLVPFTGHTDTGVWLNLSHLYLTSLGFCVILAAGATGTSNLLARHPWRRLVPYLVPLCFAVISVSVAWKLDGRNKWVASGPDAAALRQDVVRSCQARPALIRDIRR
;
A
#
# COMPACT_ATOMS: atom_id res chain seq x y z
N MET A 1 20.63 -20.99 -3.09
CA MET A 1 19.21 -20.78 -2.73
C MET A 1 18.88 -21.27 -1.31
N VAL A 2 19.24 -22.52 -0.96
CA VAL A 2 18.93 -23.15 0.35
C VAL A 2 19.36 -22.33 1.58
N LYS A 3 20.58 -21.79 1.62
CA LYS A 3 21.04 -20.95 2.77
C LYS A 3 20.18 -19.70 2.97
N SER A 4 19.74 -19.06 1.88
CA SER A 4 18.86 -17.89 1.94
C SER A 4 17.49 -18.26 2.49
N LEU A 5 16.96 -19.42 2.10
CA LEU A 5 15.67 -19.92 2.58
C LEU A 5 15.73 -20.27 4.07
N ARG A 6 16.82 -20.87 4.57
CA ARG A 6 17.00 -21.17 6.00
C ARG A 6 17.03 -19.93 6.88
N ILE A 7 17.61 -18.83 6.39
CA ILE A 7 17.74 -17.59 7.16
C ILE A 7 16.44 -16.77 7.12
N HIS A 8 15.85 -16.61 5.94
CA HIS A 8 14.72 -15.70 5.75
C HIS A 8 13.35 -16.40 5.77
N GLY A 9 13.29 -17.71 5.54
CA GLY A 9 12.06 -18.50 5.56
C GLY A 9 11.29 -18.43 6.89
N PRO A 10 11.95 -18.56 8.06
CA PRO A 10 11.28 -18.40 9.35
C PRO A 10 10.63 -17.02 9.53
N VAL A 11 11.23 -15.97 8.98
CA VAL A 11 10.66 -14.61 9.02
C VAL A 11 9.40 -14.53 8.15
N LEU A 12 9.42 -15.07 6.92
CA LEU A 12 8.24 -15.11 6.06
C LEU A 12 7.10 -15.89 6.72
N LEU A 13 7.39 -17.07 7.29
CA LEU A 13 6.38 -17.88 7.97
C LEU A 13 5.82 -17.15 9.21
N GLY A 14 6.68 -16.54 10.02
CA GLY A 14 6.26 -15.76 11.18
C GLY A 14 5.36 -14.57 10.80
N LEU A 15 5.69 -13.86 9.71
CA LEU A 15 4.85 -12.79 9.18
C LEU A 15 3.52 -13.33 8.65
N ALA A 16 3.50 -14.47 7.98
CA ALA A 16 2.26 -15.10 7.50
C ALA A 16 1.33 -15.45 8.66
N VAL A 17 1.85 -16.16 9.67
CA VAL A 17 1.08 -16.51 10.89
C VAL A 17 0.55 -15.24 11.56
N LEU A 18 1.37 -14.20 11.68
CA LEU A 18 0.97 -12.94 12.30
C LEU A 18 -0.15 -12.24 11.54
N VAL A 19 -0.04 -12.10 10.21
CA VAL A 19 -1.06 -11.45 9.36
C VAL A 19 -2.37 -12.20 9.44
N PHE A 20 -2.35 -13.53 9.30
CA PHE A 20 -3.56 -14.35 9.34
C PHE A 20 -4.16 -14.43 10.76
N ALA A 21 -3.35 -14.42 11.81
CA ALA A 21 -3.86 -14.33 13.18
C ALA A 21 -4.52 -12.97 13.46
N ALA A 22 -3.93 -11.88 12.97
CA ALA A 22 -4.46 -10.53 13.18
C ALA A 22 -5.69 -10.23 12.31
N PHE A 23 -5.71 -10.68 11.05
CA PHE A 23 -6.68 -10.24 10.05
C PHE A 23 -7.45 -11.39 9.37
N GLY A 24 -7.18 -12.66 9.70
CA GLY A 24 -7.84 -13.81 9.08
C GLY A 24 -9.36 -13.80 9.24
N ARG A 25 -9.90 -13.19 10.30
CA ARG A 25 -11.35 -13.00 10.50
C ARG A 25 -12.02 -12.18 9.39
N LEU A 26 -11.28 -11.34 8.67
CA LEU A 26 -11.82 -10.53 7.57
C LEU A 26 -12.37 -11.40 6.44
N THR A 27 -11.83 -12.62 6.26
CA THR A 27 -12.26 -13.54 5.19
C THR A 27 -13.70 -14.02 5.35
N SER A 28 -14.30 -13.85 6.54
CA SER A 28 -15.70 -14.18 6.78
C SER A 28 -16.68 -13.06 6.44
N THR A 29 -16.20 -11.92 5.93
CA THR A 29 -17.06 -10.80 5.55
C THR A 29 -17.76 -11.07 4.22
N PRO A 30 -19.11 -11.13 4.20
CA PRO A 30 -19.85 -11.34 2.96
C PRO A 30 -19.71 -10.13 2.02
N LEU A 31 -20.00 -10.34 0.74
CA LEU A 31 -20.07 -9.25 -0.23
C LEU A 31 -21.07 -8.17 0.21
N PHE A 32 -20.60 -6.93 0.33
CA PHE A 32 -21.40 -5.78 0.75
C PHE A 32 -21.10 -4.50 -0.05
N ASP A 33 -19.98 -4.47 -0.75
CA ASP A 33 -19.51 -3.30 -1.48
C ASP A 33 -19.86 -3.43 -2.98
N ASN A 34 -20.41 -2.38 -3.57
CA ASN A 34 -20.83 -2.37 -4.97
C ASN A 34 -19.65 -2.55 -5.94
N LEU A 35 -18.47 -2.08 -5.56
CA LEU A 35 -17.27 -2.14 -6.40
C LEU A 35 -16.73 -3.57 -6.44
N ASP A 36 -16.73 -4.25 -5.29
CA ASP A 36 -16.40 -5.67 -5.20
C ASP A 36 -17.39 -6.51 -6.03
N ALA A 37 -18.69 -6.16 -5.99
CA ALA A 37 -19.71 -6.82 -6.81
C ALA A 37 -19.46 -6.64 -8.31
N GLN A 38 -19.06 -5.44 -8.72
CA GLN A 38 -18.69 -5.15 -10.11
C GLN A 38 -17.46 -5.95 -10.54
N ILE A 39 -16.40 -6.01 -9.73
CA ILE A 39 -15.19 -6.82 -10.02
C ILE A 39 -15.55 -8.29 -10.26
N ILE A 40 -16.42 -8.86 -9.43
CA ILE A 40 -16.84 -10.26 -9.58
C ILE A 40 -17.60 -10.46 -10.91
N ARG A 41 -18.47 -9.53 -11.30
CA ARG A 41 -19.19 -9.59 -12.58
C ARG A 41 -18.25 -9.45 -13.77
N ASP A 42 -17.31 -8.53 -13.71
CA ASP A 42 -16.32 -8.31 -14.77
C ASP A 42 -15.43 -9.56 -14.91
N ALA A 43 -14.97 -10.13 -13.79
CA ALA A 43 -14.20 -11.37 -13.79
C ALA A 43 -15.00 -12.55 -14.34
N HIS A 44 -16.31 -12.63 -14.07
CA HIS A 44 -17.21 -13.63 -14.67
C HIS A 44 -17.30 -13.47 -16.19
N GLN A 45 -17.49 -12.25 -16.70
CA GLN A 45 -17.54 -11.97 -18.13
C GLN A 45 -16.21 -12.33 -18.83
N LEU A 46 -15.08 -11.98 -18.20
CA LEU A 46 -13.75 -12.35 -18.67
C LEU A 46 -13.50 -13.87 -18.61
N ALA A 47 -14.11 -14.59 -17.68
CA ALA A 47 -13.98 -16.04 -17.60
C ALA A 47 -14.63 -16.74 -18.80
N VAL A 48 -15.73 -16.19 -19.32
CA VAL A 48 -16.43 -16.68 -20.52
C VAL A 48 -15.65 -16.33 -21.79
N ASN A 49 -15.21 -15.08 -21.92
CA ASN A 49 -14.44 -14.62 -23.06
C ASN A 49 -13.23 -13.78 -22.61
N PRO A 50 -12.06 -14.40 -22.42
CA PRO A 50 -10.86 -13.68 -22.00
C PRO A 50 -10.47 -12.58 -22.99
N ALA A 51 -10.77 -12.72 -24.29
CA ALA A 51 -10.47 -11.67 -25.27
C ALA A 51 -11.20 -10.36 -25.00
N ASN A 52 -12.27 -10.36 -24.20
CA ASN A 52 -12.94 -9.13 -23.78
C ASN A 52 -12.05 -8.19 -22.96
N MET A 53 -10.98 -8.70 -22.33
CA MET A 53 -9.97 -7.84 -21.70
C MET A 53 -9.29 -6.93 -22.72
N PHE A 54 -9.26 -7.32 -23.99
CA PHE A 54 -8.70 -6.55 -25.09
C PHE A 54 -9.74 -5.76 -25.90
N ASN A 55 -11.01 -6.16 -25.87
CA ASN A 55 -12.08 -5.55 -26.67
C ASN A 55 -12.76 -4.35 -26.00
N HIS A 56 -12.72 -4.27 -24.67
CA HIS A 56 -13.26 -3.12 -23.96
C HIS A 56 -12.20 -2.02 -23.87
N ILE A 57 -12.26 -1.05 -24.78
CA ILE A 57 -11.62 0.26 -24.62
C ILE A 57 -12.42 1.02 -23.54
N GLY A 58 -12.31 0.58 -22.28
CA GLY A 58 -13.11 1.11 -21.17
C GLY A 58 -12.81 0.51 -19.80
N PHE A 59 -12.88 1.39 -18.79
CA PHE A 59 -12.90 1.17 -17.33
C PHE A 59 -11.71 0.43 -16.66
N TYR A 60 -11.28 -0.74 -17.13
CA TYR A 60 -10.17 -1.53 -16.56
C TYR A 60 -9.04 -1.90 -17.55
N PHE A 61 -9.15 -1.51 -18.83
CA PHE A 61 -8.12 -1.79 -19.84
C PHE A 61 -6.74 -1.20 -19.49
N SER A 62 -6.69 -0.16 -18.67
CA SER A 62 -5.42 0.37 -18.17
C SER A 62 -4.71 -0.58 -17.20
N GLN A 63 -5.34 -1.69 -16.79
CA GLN A 63 -4.89 -2.58 -15.72
C GLN A 63 -4.95 -4.10 -16.03
N PRO A 64 -4.42 -4.58 -17.16
CA PRO A 64 -4.57 -5.98 -17.58
C PRO A 64 -4.03 -6.99 -16.55
N LEU A 65 -2.95 -6.64 -15.84
CA LEU A 65 -2.40 -7.49 -14.79
C LEU A 65 -3.39 -7.68 -13.63
N LEU A 66 -4.11 -6.63 -13.26
CA LEU A 66 -5.10 -6.69 -12.20
C LEU A 66 -6.34 -7.50 -12.64
N GLN A 67 -6.82 -7.29 -13.87
CA GLN A 67 -7.92 -8.08 -14.41
C GLN A 67 -7.57 -9.58 -14.46
N LEU A 68 -6.34 -9.92 -14.86
CA LEU A 68 -5.87 -11.31 -14.83
C LEU A 68 -5.82 -11.88 -13.41
N ALA A 69 -5.44 -11.08 -12.42
CA ALA A 69 -5.46 -11.49 -11.02
C ALA A 69 -6.90 -11.79 -10.56
N PHE A 70 -7.85 -10.87 -10.79
CA PHE A 70 -9.25 -11.08 -10.43
C PHE A 70 -9.91 -12.23 -11.21
N LEU A 71 -9.53 -12.42 -12.48
CA LEU A 71 -9.96 -13.57 -13.27
C LEU A 71 -9.46 -14.88 -12.66
N ALA A 72 -8.19 -14.93 -12.24
CA ALA A 72 -7.62 -16.10 -11.58
C ALA A 72 -8.33 -16.39 -10.25
N GLU A 73 -8.58 -15.36 -9.43
CA GLU A 73 -9.34 -15.49 -8.18
C GLU A 73 -10.77 -15.98 -8.44
N TYR A 74 -11.46 -15.43 -9.44
CA TYR A 74 -12.81 -15.87 -9.80
C TYR A 74 -12.85 -17.33 -10.27
N ARG A 75 -11.85 -17.78 -11.03
CA ARG A 75 -11.76 -19.19 -11.44
C ARG A 75 -11.51 -20.13 -10.26
N LEU A 76 -10.78 -19.68 -9.23
CA LEU A 76 -10.45 -20.49 -8.06
C LEU A 76 -11.55 -20.48 -7.00
N PHE A 77 -12.22 -19.34 -6.81
CA PHE A 77 -13.12 -19.10 -5.67
C PHE A 77 -14.58 -18.82 -6.07
N GLY A 78 -14.85 -18.55 -7.35
CA GLY A 78 -16.19 -18.20 -7.83
C GLY A 78 -16.75 -16.99 -7.09
N LEU A 79 -17.94 -17.15 -6.50
CA LEU A 79 -18.61 -16.09 -5.72
C LEU A 79 -18.19 -16.04 -4.24
N ASN A 80 -17.26 -16.89 -3.80
CA ASN A 80 -16.82 -16.94 -2.41
C ASN A 80 -15.83 -15.82 -2.09
N THR A 81 -16.30 -14.75 -1.44
CA THR A 81 -15.49 -13.58 -1.05
C THR A 81 -14.32 -13.93 -0.12
N ALA A 82 -14.40 -15.02 0.63
CA ALA A 82 -13.34 -15.44 1.55
C ALA A 82 -12.00 -15.68 0.84
N GLY A 83 -12.04 -16.25 -0.37
CA GLY A 83 -10.85 -16.54 -1.17
C GLY A 83 -10.12 -15.27 -1.60
N TYR A 84 -10.85 -14.29 -2.13
CA TYR A 84 -10.33 -12.98 -2.53
C TYR A 84 -9.66 -12.24 -1.35
N LEU A 85 -10.35 -12.20 -0.20
CA LEU A 85 -9.78 -11.55 0.99
C LEU A 85 -8.57 -12.32 1.53
N ALA A 86 -8.54 -13.65 1.43
CA ALA A 86 -7.36 -14.44 1.78
C ALA A 86 -6.16 -14.15 0.87
N VAL A 87 -6.39 -13.94 -0.43
CA VAL A 87 -5.34 -13.52 -1.37
C VAL A 87 -4.82 -12.12 -1.01
N ASN A 88 -5.69 -11.18 -0.65
CA ASN A 88 -5.26 -9.86 -0.14
C ASN A 88 -4.30 -10.00 1.06
N LEU A 89 -4.62 -10.86 2.03
CA LEU A 89 -3.76 -11.13 3.18
C LEU A 89 -2.44 -11.82 2.79
N ALA A 90 -2.48 -12.74 1.82
CA ALA A 90 -1.29 -13.39 1.30
C ALA A 90 -0.35 -12.39 0.58
N VAL A 91 -0.89 -11.54 -0.29
CA VAL A 91 -0.12 -10.48 -0.96
C VAL A 91 0.46 -9.50 0.06
N HIS A 92 -0.31 -9.12 1.09
CA HIS A 92 0.21 -8.29 2.19
C HIS A 92 1.34 -8.95 2.96
N THR A 93 1.26 -10.26 3.21
CA THR A 93 2.34 -11.04 3.84
C THR A 93 3.62 -10.97 3.00
N VAL A 94 3.51 -11.17 1.68
CA VAL A 94 4.65 -11.07 0.75
C VAL A 94 5.22 -9.66 0.75
N ASN A 95 4.37 -8.62 0.72
CA ASN A 95 4.80 -7.22 0.81
C ASN A 95 5.58 -6.94 2.10
N SER A 96 5.08 -7.43 3.23
CA SER A 96 5.74 -7.30 4.53
C SER A 96 7.10 -8.01 4.57
N PHE A 97 7.20 -9.17 3.92
CA PHE A 97 8.47 -9.87 3.79
C PHE A 97 9.47 -9.12 2.89
N ILE A 98 9.02 -8.49 1.80
CA ILE A 98 9.87 -7.65 0.95
C ILE A 98 10.34 -6.42 1.75
N VAL A 99 9.50 -5.83 2.60
CA VAL A 99 9.89 -4.76 3.53
C VAL A 99 11.02 -5.22 4.44
N TYR A 100 10.91 -6.41 5.05
CA TYR A 100 12.00 -7.00 5.83
C TYR A 100 13.29 -7.11 5.01
N MET A 101 13.22 -7.66 3.80
CA MET A 101 14.39 -7.82 2.93
C MET A 101 15.03 -6.48 2.55
N LEU A 102 14.22 -5.47 2.24
CA LEU A 102 14.65 -4.12 1.91
C LEU A 102 15.33 -3.42 3.09
N VAL A 103 14.70 -3.46 4.27
CA VAL A 103 15.23 -2.82 5.49
C VAL A 103 16.49 -3.53 5.96
N ASN A 104 16.53 -4.87 5.91
CA ASN A 104 17.72 -5.66 6.26
C ASN A 104 18.88 -5.42 5.28
N MET A 105 18.60 -5.00 4.04
CA MET A 105 19.62 -4.61 3.07
C MET A 105 20.14 -3.19 3.30
N LEU A 106 19.28 -2.27 3.77
CA LEU A 106 19.65 -0.85 3.97
C LEU A 106 20.16 -0.54 5.38
N PHE A 107 19.90 -1.40 6.37
CA PHE A 107 20.35 -1.23 7.74
C PHE A 107 21.13 -2.46 8.21
N PRO A 108 22.22 -2.28 8.97
CA PRO A 108 23.02 -3.39 9.47
C PRO A 108 22.33 -4.17 10.62
N ARG A 109 21.19 -3.69 11.13
CA ARG A 109 20.56 -4.21 12.35
C ARG A 109 19.33 -5.07 12.02
N HIS A 110 19.51 -6.39 12.02
CA HIS A 110 18.45 -7.36 11.73
C HIS A 110 17.18 -7.17 12.57
N ARG A 111 17.32 -6.90 13.89
CA ARG A 111 16.18 -6.68 14.80
C ARG A 111 15.27 -5.54 14.34
N MET A 112 15.85 -4.49 13.78
CA MET A 112 15.11 -3.33 13.29
C MET A 112 14.32 -3.68 12.02
N ALA A 113 14.89 -4.51 11.14
CA ALA A 113 14.18 -5.00 9.94
C ALA A 113 12.99 -5.88 10.29
N VAL A 114 13.15 -6.79 11.27
CA VAL A 114 12.05 -7.63 11.77
C VAL A 114 10.96 -6.76 12.40
N LEU A 115 11.32 -5.78 13.24
CA LEU A 115 10.34 -4.88 13.85
C LEU A 115 9.60 -4.05 12.79
N ALA A 116 10.30 -3.46 11.83
CA ALA A 116 9.66 -2.67 10.76
C ALA A 116 8.67 -3.51 9.93
N ALA A 117 9.06 -4.73 9.55
CA ALA A 117 8.19 -5.64 8.81
C ALA A 117 7.01 -6.14 9.66
N THR A 118 7.22 -6.35 10.97
CA THR A 118 6.15 -6.72 11.91
C THR A 118 5.12 -5.60 12.05
N LEU A 119 5.57 -4.35 12.19
CA LEU A 119 4.67 -3.20 12.26
C LEU A 119 3.87 -3.03 10.95
N PHE A 120 4.55 -3.17 9.80
CA PHE A 120 3.90 -3.10 8.50
C PHE A 120 2.91 -4.26 8.30
N ALA A 121 3.26 -5.48 8.71
CA ALA A 121 2.40 -6.66 8.69
C ALA A 121 1.16 -6.52 9.60
N LEU A 122 1.25 -5.72 10.65
CA LEU A 122 0.13 -5.34 11.52
C LEU A 122 -0.59 -4.07 11.02
N ALA A 123 -0.32 -3.66 9.79
CA ALA A 123 -0.90 -2.50 9.10
C ALA A 123 -0.75 -1.17 9.87
N VAL A 124 0.29 -1.01 10.68
CA VAL A 124 0.54 0.23 11.43
C VAL A 124 0.66 1.41 10.45
N GLY A 125 -0.20 2.42 10.63
CA GLY A 125 -0.28 3.62 9.78
C GLY A 125 -1.32 3.55 8.65
N SER A 126 -1.77 2.36 8.24
CA SER A 126 -2.89 2.16 7.28
C SER A 126 -4.15 1.56 7.93
N TYR A 127 -4.03 1.01 9.14
CA TYR A 127 -5.11 0.54 10.01
C TYR A 127 -6.00 -0.55 9.40
N GLY A 128 -5.40 -1.39 8.55
CA GLY A 128 -6.02 -2.60 7.99
C GLY A 128 -7.13 -2.35 6.96
N ARG A 129 -7.44 -1.10 6.61
CA ARG A 129 -8.51 -0.77 5.65
C ARG A 129 -8.29 -1.40 4.27
N VAL A 130 -7.03 -1.56 3.87
CA VAL A 130 -6.61 -2.16 2.59
C VAL A 130 -6.92 -3.67 2.50
N PHE A 131 -7.40 -4.32 3.56
CA PHE A 131 -7.72 -5.76 3.54
C PHE A 131 -9.22 -6.05 3.56
N MET A 132 -10.07 -5.01 3.64
CA MET A 132 -11.49 -5.18 3.99
C MET A 132 -12.42 -5.42 2.80
N THR A 133 -11.95 -5.14 1.58
CA THR A 133 -12.72 -5.24 0.34
C THR A 133 -11.85 -5.90 -0.74
N ILE A 134 -12.50 -6.56 -1.69
CA ILE A 134 -11.86 -7.31 -2.78
C ILE A 134 -11.02 -6.38 -3.65
N HIS A 135 -11.57 -5.22 -4.02
CA HIS A 135 -10.91 -4.27 -4.92
C HIS A 135 -9.57 -3.73 -4.42
N GLN A 136 -9.28 -3.83 -3.12
CA GLN A 136 -8.01 -3.34 -2.55
C GLN A 136 -6.79 -4.17 -2.98
N LEU A 137 -7.01 -5.32 -3.65
CA LEU A 137 -5.94 -6.06 -4.33
C LEU A 137 -5.13 -5.15 -5.27
N GLU A 138 -5.78 -4.19 -5.93
CA GLU A 138 -5.09 -3.18 -6.76
C GLU A 138 -3.97 -2.49 -5.99
N GLY A 139 -4.30 -1.88 -4.84
CA GLY A 139 -3.34 -1.16 -4.00
C GLY A 139 -2.24 -2.06 -3.45
N LEU A 140 -2.57 -3.31 -3.10
CA LEU A 140 -1.62 -4.29 -2.59
C LEU A 140 -0.63 -4.77 -3.65
N LEU A 141 -1.10 -5.03 -4.88
CA LEU A 141 -0.26 -5.44 -6.00
C LEU A 141 0.65 -4.29 -6.45
N ILE A 142 0.11 -3.08 -6.60
CA ILE A 142 0.89 -1.88 -6.93
C ILE A 142 2.02 -1.71 -5.92
N ALA A 143 1.70 -1.76 -4.62
CA ALA A 143 2.70 -1.64 -3.58
C ALA A 143 3.75 -2.76 -3.66
N GLY A 144 3.34 -4.02 -3.88
CA GLY A 144 4.27 -5.14 -4.05
C GLY A 144 5.22 -4.94 -5.22
N LEU A 145 4.71 -4.50 -6.37
CA LEU A 145 5.52 -4.17 -7.54
C LEU A 145 6.48 -3.01 -7.24
N HIS A 146 6.03 -1.94 -6.59
CA HIS A 146 6.89 -0.82 -6.16
C HIS A 146 8.06 -1.31 -5.29
N LEU A 147 7.76 -2.16 -4.30
CA LEU A 147 8.77 -2.69 -3.38
C LEU A 147 9.75 -3.63 -4.08
N LEU A 148 9.27 -4.47 -5.00
CA LEU A 148 10.14 -5.35 -5.78
C LEU A 148 11.03 -4.56 -6.73
N VAL A 149 10.51 -3.56 -7.44
CA VAL A 149 11.32 -2.68 -8.31
C VAL A 149 12.44 -2.04 -7.49
N LEU A 150 12.11 -1.44 -6.36
CA LEU A 150 13.10 -0.83 -5.48
C LEU A 150 14.10 -1.87 -4.95
N TYR A 151 13.64 -3.04 -4.50
CA TYR A 151 14.50 -4.10 -4.01
C TYR A 151 15.49 -4.56 -5.09
N PHE A 152 15.02 -4.85 -6.30
CA PHE A 152 15.87 -5.30 -7.41
C PHE A 152 16.81 -4.20 -7.88
N PHE A 153 16.35 -2.94 -7.94
CA PHE A 153 17.18 -1.79 -8.28
C PHE A 153 18.33 -1.62 -7.28
N ILE A 154 18.02 -1.57 -5.99
CA ILE A 154 19.03 -1.43 -4.93
C ILE A 154 19.95 -2.65 -4.91
N ARG A 155 19.42 -3.86 -5.07
CA ARG A 155 20.22 -5.09 -5.13
C ARG A 155 21.13 -5.13 -6.35
N ASN A 156 20.70 -4.61 -7.48
CA ASN A 156 21.51 -4.43 -8.69
C ASN A 156 22.67 -3.46 -8.43
N ASP A 157 22.37 -2.33 -7.79
CA ASP A 157 23.36 -1.33 -7.38
C ASP A 157 24.43 -1.95 -6.47
N PHE A 158 24.03 -2.76 -5.49
CA PHE A 158 24.96 -3.47 -4.58
C PHE A 158 25.78 -4.58 -5.24
N ARG A 159 25.19 -5.44 -6.07
CA ARG A 159 25.85 -6.68 -6.55
C ARG A 159 26.50 -6.54 -7.91
N ARG A 160 26.03 -5.63 -8.74
CA ARG A 160 26.38 -5.51 -10.16
C ARG A 160 26.77 -4.09 -10.53
N HIS A 161 27.06 -3.26 -9.52
CA HIS A 161 27.41 -1.85 -9.68
C HIS A 161 26.44 -1.15 -10.62
N GLY A 162 25.13 -1.30 -10.44
CA GLY A 162 24.12 -0.58 -11.22
C GLY A 162 24.16 -0.81 -12.74
N GLY A 163 24.73 -1.91 -13.21
CA GLY A 163 24.82 -2.19 -14.65
C GLY A 163 23.43 -2.39 -15.28
N VAL A 164 23.16 -1.72 -16.40
CA VAL A 164 21.88 -1.79 -17.13
C VAL A 164 21.66 -3.12 -17.86
N ARG A 165 22.73 -3.89 -18.13
CA ARG A 165 22.65 -5.23 -18.73
C ARG A 165 22.50 -6.35 -17.70
N SER A 166 22.45 -6.01 -16.41
CA SER A 166 22.30 -6.99 -15.35
C SER A 166 20.91 -7.62 -15.35
N PRO A 167 20.78 -8.93 -15.08
CA PRO A 167 19.47 -9.57 -14.97
C PRO A 167 18.62 -8.94 -13.86
N LEU A 168 19.22 -8.44 -12.78
CA LEU A 168 18.48 -7.76 -11.70
C LEU A 168 17.89 -6.43 -12.18
N PHE A 169 18.60 -5.70 -13.04
CA PHE A 169 18.09 -4.48 -13.65
C PHE A 169 16.95 -4.79 -14.60
N LEU A 170 17.11 -5.79 -15.49
CA LEU A 170 16.07 -6.19 -16.44
C LEU A 170 14.79 -6.67 -15.73
N ILE A 171 14.92 -7.44 -14.65
CA ILE A 171 13.78 -7.83 -13.80
C ILE A 171 13.13 -6.58 -13.17
N GLY A 172 13.93 -5.67 -12.59
CA GLY A 172 13.42 -4.43 -12.02
C GLY A 172 12.69 -3.55 -13.04
N LEU A 173 13.20 -3.46 -14.27
CA LEU A 173 12.59 -2.71 -15.36
C LEU A 173 11.29 -3.37 -15.84
N GLY A 174 11.29 -4.71 -16.00
CA GLY A 174 10.07 -5.46 -16.33
C GLY A 174 8.97 -5.27 -15.28
N LEU A 175 9.32 -5.34 -14.00
CA LEU A 175 8.38 -5.07 -12.90
C LEU A 175 7.88 -3.62 -12.88
N PHE A 176 8.71 -2.66 -13.28
CA PHE A 176 8.31 -1.25 -13.38
C PHE A 176 7.30 -1.02 -14.51
N LEU A 177 7.51 -1.68 -15.66
CA LEU A 177 6.53 -1.68 -16.74
C LEU A 177 5.21 -2.32 -16.29
N LEU A 178 5.27 -3.47 -15.60
CA LEU A 178 4.10 -4.10 -15.02
C LEU A 178 3.39 -3.20 -13.99
N ALA A 179 4.13 -2.44 -13.19
CA ALA A 179 3.55 -1.47 -12.27
C ALA A 179 2.84 -0.32 -13.02
N GLY A 180 3.44 0.18 -14.10
CA GLY A 180 2.79 1.17 -14.98
C GLY A 180 1.47 0.64 -15.53
N LEU A 181 1.43 -0.63 -15.95
CA LEU A 181 0.22 -1.34 -16.40
C LEU A 181 -0.77 -1.65 -15.26
N THR A 182 -0.60 -1.10 -14.06
CA THR A 182 -1.62 -1.19 -13.00
C THR A 182 -2.12 0.18 -12.60
N LYS A 183 -1.26 1.18 -12.38
CA LYS A 183 -1.72 2.55 -12.09
C LYS A 183 -0.62 3.55 -12.40
N ALA A 184 -0.99 4.81 -12.59
CA ALA A 184 -0.07 5.93 -12.73
C ALA A 184 0.68 6.29 -11.41
N ALA A 185 1.21 5.29 -10.70
CA ALA A 185 2.01 5.46 -9.49
C ALA A 185 3.52 5.59 -9.80
N SER A 186 3.90 5.51 -11.09
CA SER A 186 5.28 5.55 -11.60
C SER A 186 6.10 6.74 -11.12
N PHE A 187 5.49 7.92 -10.93
CA PHE A 187 6.21 9.11 -10.46
C PHE A 187 6.75 8.96 -9.03
N SER A 188 5.95 8.41 -8.11
CA SER A 188 6.40 8.19 -6.74
C SER A 188 7.55 7.17 -6.68
N LEU A 189 7.48 6.14 -7.51
CA LEU A 189 8.52 5.13 -7.63
C LEU A 189 9.83 5.73 -8.15
N VAL A 190 9.79 6.46 -9.26
CA VAL A 190 10.96 7.14 -9.82
C VAL A 190 11.56 8.13 -8.80
N GLY A 191 10.72 8.90 -8.12
CA GLY A 191 11.16 9.78 -7.04
C GLY A 191 11.90 9.02 -5.93
N CYS A 192 11.40 7.85 -5.53
CA CYS A 192 12.06 7.01 -4.55
C CYS A 192 13.40 6.42 -5.05
N LEU A 193 13.49 6.02 -6.32
CA LEU A 193 14.74 5.53 -6.91
C LEU A 193 15.81 6.65 -6.96
N ILE A 194 15.41 7.88 -7.31
CA ILE A 194 16.26 9.08 -7.28
C ILE A 194 16.70 9.39 -5.84
N ALA A 195 15.76 9.41 -4.89
CA ALA A 195 16.07 9.62 -3.49
C ALA A 195 17.08 8.60 -2.96
N TYR A 196 16.94 7.33 -3.32
CA TYR A 196 17.91 6.30 -3.00
C TYR A 196 19.31 6.65 -3.54
N LYS A 197 19.45 6.99 -4.83
CA LYS A 197 20.75 7.36 -5.41
C LYS A 197 21.35 8.58 -4.69
N LEU A 198 20.55 9.62 -4.44
CA LEU A 198 20.98 10.83 -3.73
C LEU A 198 21.59 10.52 -2.36
N PHE A 199 20.93 9.69 -1.54
CA PHE A 199 21.41 9.41 -0.19
C PHE A 199 22.55 8.40 -0.12
N PHE A 200 22.72 7.52 -1.12
CA PHE A 200 23.70 6.42 -1.08
C PHE A 200 24.89 6.57 -2.05
N ILE A 201 24.97 7.64 -2.84
CA ILE A 201 26.04 7.93 -3.81
C ILE A 201 27.45 7.93 -3.21
N THR A 202 27.63 8.61 -2.07
CA THR A 202 28.95 8.88 -1.46
C THR A 202 29.65 7.62 -0.94
N GLN A 203 28.94 6.51 -0.75
CA GLN A 203 29.51 5.27 -0.23
C GLN A 203 30.01 4.30 -1.30
N ARG A 204 29.58 4.46 -2.56
CA ARG A 204 29.54 3.30 -3.50
C ARG A 204 30.25 3.48 -4.83
N SER A 205 30.78 4.65 -5.13
CA SER A 205 31.70 5.01 -6.23
C SER A 205 31.39 6.45 -6.66
N ARG A 206 32.33 7.15 -7.33
CA ARG A 206 32.17 8.52 -7.88
C ARG A 206 31.11 8.64 -9.00
N ARG A 207 30.11 7.75 -9.05
CA ARG A 207 29.03 7.82 -10.03
C ARG A 207 28.14 9.00 -9.73
N THR A 208 27.61 9.62 -10.78
CA THR A 208 26.63 10.70 -10.67
C THR A 208 25.27 10.17 -10.21
N VAL A 209 24.43 11.05 -9.67
CA VAL A 209 23.04 10.72 -9.28
C VAL A 209 22.25 10.24 -10.51
N PHE A 210 22.49 10.88 -11.65
CA PHE A 210 21.91 10.55 -12.95
C PHE A 210 22.72 9.48 -13.69
N SER A 211 22.84 8.31 -13.06
CA SER A 211 23.48 7.15 -13.69
C SER A 211 22.60 6.54 -14.79
N PRO A 212 23.16 5.81 -15.77
CA PRO A 212 22.38 5.29 -16.91
C PRO A 212 21.16 4.46 -16.52
N ASP A 213 21.25 3.67 -15.44
CA ASP A 213 20.14 2.91 -14.89
C ASP A 213 18.96 3.79 -14.48
N ILE A 214 19.19 4.91 -13.78
CA ILE A 214 18.10 5.82 -13.39
C ILE A 214 17.50 6.53 -14.60
N LEU A 215 18.34 6.93 -15.56
CA LEU A 215 17.90 7.61 -16.78
C LEU A 215 16.98 6.73 -17.62
N VAL A 216 17.24 5.42 -17.67
CA VAL A 216 16.31 4.47 -18.32
C VAL A 216 14.96 4.42 -17.59
N PHE A 217 14.94 4.34 -16.25
CA PHE A 217 13.67 4.36 -15.51
C PHE A 217 12.90 5.66 -15.74
N VAL A 218 13.58 6.82 -15.73
CA VAL A 218 12.97 8.13 -16.02
C VAL A 218 12.43 8.18 -17.44
N ALA A 219 13.22 7.77 -18.44
CA ALA A 219 12.81 7.77 -19.83
C ALA A 219 11.58 6.86 -20.07
N VAL A 220 11.59 5.66 -19.49
CA VAL A 220 10.46 4.74 -19.57
C VAL A 220 9.24 5.29 -18.83
N ALA A 221 9.41 5.93 -17.68
CA ALA A 221 8.31 6.57 -16.95
C ALA A 221 7.67 7.70 -17.77
N LEU A 222 8.48 8.54 -18.41
CA LEU A 222 8.00 9.63 -19.27
C LEU A 222 7.31 9.09 -20.52
N ALA A 223 7.90 8.11 -21.19
CA ALA A 223 7.30 7.46 -22.35
C ALA A 223 5.96 6.81 -21.99
N PHE A 224 5.91 6.14 -20.83
CA PHE A 224 4.69 5.51 -20.35
C PHE A 224 3.61 6.53 -19.98
N HIS A 225 3.98 7.62 -19.30
CA HIS A 225 3.06 8.71 -18.99
C HIS A 225 2.51 9.38 -20.25
N PHE A 226 3.38 9.65 -21.22
CA PHE A 226 2.99 10.17 -22.53
C PHE A 226 2.05 9.21 -23.26
N ALA A 227 2.35 7.91 -23.25
CA ALA A 227 1.49 6.90 -23.84
C ALA A 227 0.11 6.85 -23.16
N GLN A 228 0.07 6.90 -21.83
CA GLN A 228 -1.18 6.96 -21.07
C GLN A 228 -1.97 8.24 -21.32
N SER A 229 -1.33 9.39 -21.53
CA SER A 229 -2.08 10.63 -21.80
C SER A 229 -2.72 10.65 -23.18
N HIS A 230 -2.12 9.98 -24.18
CA HIS A 230 -2.62 9.95 -25.56
C HIS A 230 -3.55 8.78 -25.86
N TRP A 231 -3.22 7.59 -25.34
CA TRP A 231 -3.95 6.35 -25.63
C TRP A 231 -4.66 5.77 -24.41
N GLY A 232 -4.35 6.27 -23.20
CA GLY A 232 -5.04 5.83 -22.00
C GLY A 232 -6.47 6.36 -21.94
N PHE A 233 -7.35 5.53 -21.40
CA PHE A 233 -8.75 5.88 -21.19
C PHE A 233 -8.84 7.06 -20.19
N GLN A 234 -9.37 8.21 -20.64
CA GLN A 234 -9.45 9.43 -19.85
C GLN A 234 -10.76 9.57 -19.03
N ALA A 235 -11.74 8.68 -19.21
CA ALA A 235 -12.97 8.78 -18.45
C ALA A 235 -12.72 8.38 -16.97
N PRO A 236 -13.44 9.01 -16.02
CA PRO A 236 -13.28 8.73 -14.60
C PRO A 236 -13.47 7.24 -14.34
N THR A 237 -12.45 6.61 -13.75
CA THR A 237 -12.60 5.24 -13.26
C THR A 237 -13.68 5.24 -12.16
N VAL A 238 -14.49 4.19 -12.03
CA VAL A 238 -15.53 4.04 -10.98
C VAL A 238 -14.97 4.23 -9.55
N TYR A 239 -13.66 4.13 -9.35
CA TYR A 239 -12.98 4.47 -8.08
C TYR A 239 -12.96 5.96 -7.76
N GLU A 240 -13.18 6.84 -8.74
CA GLU A 240 -13.23 8.29 -8.58
C GLU A 240 -14.58 8.80 -9.10
N SER A 241 -15.57 8.81 -8.21
CA SER A 241 -16.79 9.61 -8.36
C SER A 241 -16.50 11.13 -8.34
N ALA A 242 -15.23 11.53 -8.28
CA ALA A 242 -14.77 12.90 -8.38
C ALA A 242 -14.09 13.11 -9.73
N SER A 243 -14.89 13.28 -10.78
CA SER A 243 -14.45 13.69 -12.13
C SER A 243 -13.86 15.12 -12.18
N GLY A 244 -13.31 15.61 -11.07
CA GLY A 244 -12.74 16.94 -10.96
C GLY A 244 -11.25 16.91 -11.29
N HIS A 245 -10.74 17.97 -11.90
CA HIS A 245 -9.30 18.16 -12.04
C HIS A 245 -8.64 18.11 -10.65
N THR A 246 -7.51 17.41 -10.55
CA THR A 246 -6.71 17.41 -9.33
C THR A 246 -5.86 18.66 -9.29
N TYR A 247 -6.07 19.51 -8.29
CA TYR A 247 -5.30 20.73 -8.09
C TYR A 247 -4.29 20.55 -6.95
N PHE A 248 -3.08 21.09 -7.15
CA PHE A 248 -2.06 21.20 -6.11
C PHE A 248 -1.97 22.66 -5.64
N SER A 249 -2.34 22.91 -4.39
CA SER A 249 -2.33 24.26 -3.79
C SER A 249 -1.74 24.22 -2.36
N LEU A 250 -1.80 25.34 -1.63
CA LEU A 250 -1.48 25.36 -0.19
C LEU A 250 -2.34 24.36 0.62
N LEU A 251 -3.55 24.05 0.13
CA LEU A 251 -4.38 23.01 0.72
C LEU A 251 -3.73 21.62 0.60
N SER A 252 -2.97 21.35 -0.45
CA SER A 252 -2.23 20.09 -0.62
C SER A 252 -1.12 19.94 0.42
N VAL A 253 -0.40 21.03 0.73
CA VAL A 253 0.58 21.03 1.84
C VAL A 253 -0.13 20.76 3.17
N LYS A 254 -1.29 21.38 3.41
CA LYS A 254 -2.11 21.06 4.60
C LYS A 254 -2.55 19.59 4.61
N ASN A 255 -2.97 19.04 3.47
CA ASN A 255 -3.39 17.64 3.35
C ASN A 255 -2.25 16.67 3.59
N LEU A 256 -1.02 16.99 3.14
CA LEU A 256 0.20 16.23 3.44
C LEU A 256 0.34 16.01 4.96
N PHE A 257 0.27 17.08 5.75
CA PHE A 257 0.36 16.97 7.21
C PHE A 257 -0.86 16.29 7.82
N ARG A 258 -2.07 16.49 7.27
CA ARG A 258 -3.26 15.75 7.74
C ARG A 258 -3.10 14.25 7.56
N TYR A 259 -2.57 13.80 6.42
CA TYR A 259 -2.28 12.39 6.18
C TYR A 259 -1.22 11.85 7.15
N LEU A 260 -0.09 12.56 7.31
CA LEU A 260 0.95 12.16 8.25
C LEU A 260 0.41 12.05 9.68
N VAL A 261 -0.39 13.03 10.12
CA VAL A 261 -1.04 13.01 11.44
C VAL A 261 -2.03 11.85 11.56
N LEU A 262 -2.79 11.51 10.51
CA LEU A 262 -3.68 10.34 10.52
C LEU A 262 -2.91 9.02 10.69
N MET A 263 -1.67 8.93 10.21
CA MET A 263 -0.82 7.75 10.44
C MET A 263 -0.40 7.57 11.91
N PHE A 264 -0.41 8.64 12.72
CA PHE A 264 -0.17 8.57 14.16
C PHE A 264 -1.47 8.55 14.99
N PHE A 265 -2.53 9.16 14.47
CA PHE A 265 -3.77 9.39 15.20
C PHE A 265 -4.97 9.23 14.26
N PRO A 266 -5.47 7.98 14.09
CA PRO A 266 -6.48 7.63 13.08
C PRO A 266 -7.89 8.05 13.46
N MET A 267 -8.05 9.09 14.27
CA MET A 267 -9.37 9.57 14.66
C MET A 267 -9.87 10.61 13.67
N GLN A 268 -10.92 10.23 12.94
CA GLN A 268 -11.72 11.10 12.10
C GLN A 268 -13.13 11.22 12.69
N GLN A 269 -13.86 12.26 12.30
CA GLN A 269 -15.28 12.34 12.62
C GLN A 269 -15.97 11.15 11.96
N SER A 270 -16.69 10.37 12.76
CA SER A 270 -17.46 9.23 12.25
C SER A 270 -18.64 8.98 13.18
N PRO A 271 -19.73 8.38 12.68
CA PRO A 271 -20.88 7.99 13.51
C PRO A 271 -20.48 7.03 14.65
N ILE A 272 -19.38 6.28 14.51
CA ILE A 272 -18.85 5.39 15.57
C ILE A 272 -18.47 6.18 16.83
N LEU A 273 -18.11 7.45 16.66
CA LEU A 273 -17.74 8.30 17.79
C LEU A 273 -18.97 8.72 18.62
N GLU A 274 -20.15 8.81 18.01
CA GLU A 274 -21.38 9.23 18.69
C GLU A 274 -21.83 8.23 19.74
N SER A 275 -21.48 6.94 19.55
CA SER A 275 -21.73 5.86 20.51
C SER A 275 -20.50 5.47 21.34
N ALA A 276 -19.40 6.21 21.22
CA ALA A 276 -18.17 5.89 21.95
C ALA A 276 -18.26 6.27 23.44
N PRO A 277 -17.52 5.58 24.33
CA PRO A 277 -17.42 5.96 25.74
C PRO A 277 -16.97 7.41 25.93
N ALA A 278 -17.44 8.08 26.99
CA ALA A 278 -17.17 9.49 27.26
C ALA A 278 -15.69 9.87 27.21
N TRP A 279 -14.80 8.99 27.69
CA TRP A 279 -13.35 9.22 27.63
C TRP A 279 -12.79 9.24 26.20
N VAL A 280 -13.34 8.46 25.27
CA VAL A 280 -12.94 8.48 23.84
C VAL A 280 -13.39 9.79 23.20
N VAL A 281 -14.62 10.22 23.50
CA VAL A 281 -15.17 11.50 23.03
C VAL A 281 -14.33 12.66 23.56
N TRP A 282 -13.91 12.61 24.84
CA TRP A 282 -12.99 13.58 25.42
C TRP A 282 -11.64 13.64 24.69
N VAL A 283 -11.00 12.49 24.43
CA VAL A 283 -9.75 12.44 23.62
C VAL A 283 -9.99 13.00 22.21
N TYR A 284 -11.16 12.74 21.62
CA TYR A 284 -11.53 13.31 20.33
C TYR A 284 -11.73 14.83 20.37
N HIS A 285 -12.25 15.40 21.45
CA HIS A 285 -12.29 16.87 21.62
C HIS A 285 -10.87 17.44 21.76
N ALA A 286 -9.98 16.73 22.47
CA ALA A 286 -8.57 17.08 22.55
C ALA A 286 -7.81 16.92 21.22
N ARG A 287 -8.43 16.40 20.16
CA ARG A 287 -7.78 16.13 18.87
C ARG A 287 -7.08 17.35 18.28
N MET A 288 -7.61 18.56 18.46
CA MET A 288 -6.98 19.75 17.86
C MET A 288 -5.59 19.98 18.45
N VAL A 289 -5.48 19.92 19.78
CA VAL A 289 -4.20 20.07 20.50
C VAL A 289 -3.28 18.90 20.17
N ILE A 290 -3.79 17.67 20.22
CA ILE A 290 -3.01 16.47 19.90
C ILE A 290 -2.44 16.55 18.48
N ARG A 291 -3.26 16.89 17.48
CA ARG A 291 -2.83 17.00 16.08
C ARG A 291 -1.83 18.13 15.86
N PHE A 292 -1.97 19.26 16.56
CA PHE A 292 -0.99 20.34 16.51
C PHE A 292 0.36 19.89 17.06
N LEU A 293 0.38 19.30 18.26
CA LEU A 293 1.61 18.78 18.87
C LEU A 293 2.25 17.66 18.03
N LEU A 294 1.43 16.76 17.48
CA LEU A 294 1.90 15.71 16.57
C LEU A 294 2.49 16.29 15.29
N THR A 295 1.88 17.34 14.71
CA THR A 295 2.43 18.00 13.52
C THR A 295 3.80 18.59 13.82
N LEU A 296 3.94 19.28 14.95
CA LEU A 296 5.23 19.83 15.39
C LEU A 296 6.26 18.73 15.63
N ALA A 297 5.87 17.62 16.26
CA ALA A 297 6.74 16.47 16.49
C ALA A 297 7.18 15.81 15.17
N ILE A 298 6.26 15.65 14.20
CA ILE A 298 6.56 15.10 12.87
C ILE A 298 7.54 16.04 12.14
N LEU A 299 7.28 17.35 12.14
CA LEU A 299 8.17 18.33 11.52
C LEU A 299 9.57 18.32 12.15
N SER A 300 9.62 18.34 13.48
CA SER A 300 10.87 18.28 14.23
C SER A 300 11.65 17.00 13.93
N TYR A 301 11.01 15.84 14.04
CA TYR A 301 11.65 14.56 13.76
C TYR A 301 12.10 14.44 12.30
N SER A 302 11.27 14.86 11.34
CA SER A 302 11.63 14.86 9.92
C SER A 302 12.82 15.76 9.66
N PHE A 303 12.85 16.98 10.22
CA PHE A 303 13.96 17.91 10.07
C PHE A 303 15.25 17.36 10.68
N PHE A 304 15.25 17.01 11.97
CA PHE A 304 16.43 16.49 12.66
C PHE A 304 16.89 15.15 12.10
N GLY A 305 15.96 14.26 11.75
CA GLY A 305 16.24 12.99 11.11
C GLY A 305 16.82 13.14 9.70
N PHE A 306 16.42 14.17 8.97
CA PHE A 306 16.99 14.48 7.65
C PHE A 306 18.40 15.07 7.75
N VAL A 307 18.63 16.01 8.67
CA VAL A 307 19.92 16.70 8.86
C VAL A 307 20.95 15.78 9.53
N PHE A 308 20.58 15.13 10.63
CA PHE A 308 21.50 14.38 11.50
C PHE A 308 21.37 12.87 11.39
N GLY A 309 20.27 12.35 10.81
CA GLY A 309 20.05 10.91 10.72
C GLY A 309 20.99 10.21 9.75
N SER A 310 21.06 8.88 9.87
CA SER A 310 21.77 8.03 8.90
C SER A 310 21.16 8.14 7.49
N ARG A 311 21.94 7.86 6.44
CA ARG A 311 21.46 7.86 5.04
C ARG A 311 20.16 7.07 4.86
N SER A 312 20.06 5.92 5.51
CA SER A 312 18.86 5.08 5.48
C SER A 312 17.66 5.75 6.14
N ILE A 313 17.83 6.44 7.26
CA ILE A 313 16.75 7.23 7.89
C ILE A 313 16.32 8.38 6.97
N ARG A 314 17.26 9.13 6.39
CA ARG A 314 16.95 10.21 5.43
C ARG A 314 16.17 9.70 4.24
N PHE A 315 16.56 8.55 3.70
CA PHE A 315 15.87 7.88 2.61
C PHE A 315 14.43 7.52 2.98
N PHE A 316 14.17 6.94 4.16
CA PHE A 316 12.80 6.57 4.55
C PHE A 316 11.94 7.78 4.96
N ILE A 317 12.54 8.87 5.43
CA ILE A 317 11.85 10.16 5.58
C ILE A 317 11.43 10.67 4.19
N ALA A 318 12.37 10.76 3.24
CA ALA A 318 12.07 11.19 1.87
C ALA A 318 11.02 10.28 1.20
N TRP A 319 11.13 8.96 1.36
CA TRP A 319 10.15 7.97 0.90
C TRP A 319 8.75 8.30 1.38
N THR A 320 8.60 8.59 2.68
CA THR A 320 7.31 8.90 3.29
C THR A 320 6.66 10.11 2.61
N TYR A 321 7.44 11.18 2.37
CA TYR A 321 6.93 12.36 1.67
C TYR A 321 6.66 12.10 0.19
N ILE A 322 7.61 11.50 -0.54
CA ILE A 322 7.51 11.24 -1.99
C ILE A 322 6.31 10.35 -2.32
N THR A 323 6.09 9.28 -1.53
CA THR A 323 4.95 8.38 -1.74
C THR A 323 3.61 9.01 -1.36
N LEU A 324 3.61 10.03 -0.49
CA LEU A 324 2.39 10.69 -0.05
C LEU A 324 1.95 11.83 -0.96
N VAL A 325 2.91 12.56 -1.57
CA VAL A 325 2.65 13.75 -2.41
C VAL A 325 1.56 13.54 -3.46
N PRO A 326 1.53 12.44 -4.24
CA PRO A 326 0.48 12.23 -5.25
C PRO A 326 -0.95 12.28 -4.70
N PHE A 327 -1.13 11.91 -3.43
CA PHE A 327 -2.43 11.83 -2.79
C PHE A 327 -2.83 13.13 -2.06
N THR A 328 -1.98 14.15 -2.10
CA THR A 328 -2.22 15.45 -1.44
C THR A 328 -3.04 16.42 -2.28
N GLY A 329 -3.20 16.12 -3.57
CA GLY A 329 -4.08 16.88 -4.47
C GLY A 329 -5.51 16.96 -3.92
N HIS A 330 -6.24 17.98 -4.33
CA HIS A 330 -7.65 18.15 -3.98
C HIS A 330 -8.48 18.33 -5.26
N THR A 331 -9.75 17.93 -5.18
CA THR A 331 -10.75 18.08 -6.24
C THR A 331 -11.83 19.07 -5.77
N ASP A 332 -12.65 19.54 -6.71
CA ASP A 332 -13.75 20.49 -6.44
C ASP A 332 -14.78 19.94 -5.44
N THR A 333 -14.94 18.62 -5.40
CA THR A 333 -15.83 17.91 -4.46
C THR A 333 -15.26 17.81 -3.04
N GLY A 334 -14.04 18.31 -2.80
CA GLY A 334 -13.41 18.33 -1.49
C GLY A 334 -13.11 16.93 -0.95
N VAL A 335 -12.66 16.01 -1.83
CA VAL A 335 -12.48 14.58 -1.53
C VAL A 335 -11.82 14.36 -0.16
N TRP A 336 -12.48 13.49 0.60
CA TRP A 336 -12.13 13.09 1.94
C TRP A 336 -10.79 12.33 1.95
N LEU A 337 -9.98 12.50 3.00
CA LEU A 337 -8.68 11.82 3.15
C LEU A 337 -8.87 10.30 3.10
N ASN A 338 -8.44 9.68 2.01
CA ASN A 338 -8.60 8.24 1.83
C ASN A 338 -7.43 7.48 2.44
N LEU A 339 -7.71 6.73 3.52
CA LEU A 339 -6.71 5.96 4.25
C LEU A 339 -6.11 4.81 3.42
N SER A 340 -6.75 4.35 2.34
CA SER A 340 -6.17 3.30 1.48
C SER A 340 -4.87 3.75 0.82
N HIS A 341 -4.72 5.05 0.52
CA HIS A 341 -3.50 5.62 -0.04
C HIS A 341 -2.31 5.59 0.93
N LEU A 342 -2.56 5.47 2.23
CA LEU A 342 -1.50 5.43 3.23
C LEU A 342 -0.76 4.09 3.27
N TYR A 343 -1.20 3.07 2.54
CA TYR A 343 -0.57 1.75 2.60
C TYR A 343 0.92 1.79 2.21
N LEU A 344 1.28 2.36 1.06
CA LEU A 344 2.69 2.42 0.64
C LEU A 344 3.51 3.40 1.52
N THR A 345 2.91 4.51 1.92
CA THR A 345 3.53 5.49 2.83
C THR A 345 3.78 4.90 4.22
N SER A 346 2.92 3.97 4.67
CA SER A 346 3.04 3.31 5.99
C SER A 346 4.32 2.51 6.16
N LEU A 347 4.96 2.10 5.06
CA LEU A 347 6.29 1.51 5.13
C LEU A 347 7.31 2.47 5.74
N GLY A 348 7.42 3.69 5.19
CA GLY A 348 8.39 4.68 5.66
C GLY A 348 8.16 5.01 7.13
N PHE A 349 6.89 5.17 7.51
CA PHE A 349 6.47 5.33 8.91
C PHE A 349 6.88 4.15 9.81
N CYS A 350 6.60 2.91 9.42
CA CYS A 350 6.97 1.71 10.18
C CYS A 350 8.50 1.60 10.37
N VAL A 351 9.29 1.93 9.35
CA VAL A 351 10.76 1.92 9.43
C VAL A 351 11.27 3.02 10.36
N ILE A 352 10.73 4.23 10.24
CA ILE A 352 11.06 5.36 11.12
C ILE A 352 10.75 5.00 12.58
N LEU A 353 9.57 4.44 12.84
CA LEU A 353 9.15 4.04 14.18
C LEU A 353 10.05 2.93 14.75
N ALA A 354 10.37 1.91 13.95
CA ALA A 354 11.28 0.84 14.33
C ALA A 354 12.71 1.34 14.61
N ALA A 355 13.20 2.28 13.79
CA ALA A 355 14.51 2.90 13.96
C ALA A 355 14.56 3.75 15.24
N GLY A 356 13.52 4.55 15.51
CA GLY A 356 13.37 5.33 16.74
C GLY A 356 13.35 4.43 17.98
N ALA A 357 12.48 3.42 18.02
CA ALA A 357 12.38 2.50 19.15
C ALA A 357 13.70 1.75 19.42
N THR A 358 14.36 1.24 18.37
CA THR A 358 15.64 0.53 18.49
C THR A 358 16.78 1.48 18.89
N GLY A 359 16.79 2.71 18.36
CA GLY A 359 17.76 3.74 18.70
C GLY A 359 17.68 4.11 20.18
N THR A 360 16.49 4.46 20.68
CA THR A 360 16.26 4.83 22.08
C THR A 360 16.50 3.65 23.02
N SER A 361 16.15 2.43 22.62
CA SER A 361 16.46 1.21 23.41
C SER A 361 17.98 1.04 23.63
N ASN A 362 18.79 1.30 22.60
CA ASN A 362 20.25 1.24 22.72
C ASN A 362 20.82 2.34 23.63
N LEU A 363 20.21 3.52 23.67
CA LEU A 363 20.61 4.58 24.62
C LEU A 363 20.34 4.16 26.08
N LEU A 364 19.31 3.34 26.29
CA LEU A 364 18.92 2.79 27.60
C LEU A 364 19.58 1.43 27.89
N ALA A 365 20.58 1.01 27.13
CA ALA A 365 21.20 -0.32 27.26
C ALA A 365 21.78 -0.61 28.66
N ARG A 366 22.16 0.43 29.41
CA ARG A 366 22.64 0.32 30.80
C ARG A 366 21.55 -0.10 31.80
N HIS A 367 20.27 0.02 31.44
CA HIS A 367 19.14 -0.29 32.31
C HIS A 367 18.27 -1.39 31.68
N PRO A 368 18.37 -2.65 32.15
CA PRO A 368 17.82 -3.82 31.46
C PRO A 368 16.30 -3.79 31.30
N TRP A 369 15.59 -3.15 32.22
CA TRP A 369 14.14 -2.94 32.15
C TRP A 369 13.77 -1.72 31.30
N ARG A 370 14.48 -0.60 31.46
CA ARG A 370 14.17 0.66 30.75
C ARG A 370 14.42 0.55 29.25
N ARG A 371 15.35 -0.31 28.80
CA ARG A 371 15.57 -0.58 27.36
C ARG A 371 14.33 -1.12 26.64
N LEU A 372 13.35 -1.66 27.36
CA LEU A 372 12.11 -2.17 26.77
C LEU A 372 11.04 -1.08 26.58
N VAL A 373 11.12 0.02 27.34
CA VAL A 373 10.13 1.10 27.32
C VAL A 373 9.90 1.68 25.92
N PRO A 374 10.94 1.92 25.07
CA PRO A 374 10.73 2.45 23.73
C PRO A 374 9.89 1.54 22.81
N TYR A 375 9.82 0.23 23.09
CA TYR A 375 9.00 -0.70 22.31
C TYR A 375 7.51 -0.67 22.68
N LEU A 376 7.14 -0.02 23.79
CA LEU A 376 5.73 0.19 24.14
C LEU A 376 5.02 1.05 23.09
N VAL A 377 5.70 2.04 22.50
CA VAL A 377 5.09 2.91 21.48
C VAL A 377 4.71 2.11 20.22
N PRO A 378 5.63 1.38 19.54
CA PRO A 378 5.25 0.48 18.44
C PRO A 378 4.19 -0.55 18.81
N LEU A 379 4.23 -1.11 20.03
CA LEU A 379 3.24 -2.06 20.50
C LEU A 379 1.84 -1.41 20.60
N CYS A 380 1.74 -0.21 21.16
CA CYS A 380 0.49 0.55 21.21
C CYS A 380 -0.06 0.79 19.80
N PHE A 381 0.79 1.16 18.84
CA PHE A 381 0.36 1.34 17.44
C PHE A 381 -0.15 0.04 16.81
N ALA A 382 0.52 -1.08 17.06
CA ALA A 382 0.07 -2.39 16.60
C ALA A 382 -1.30 -2.76 17.20
N VAL A 383 -1.48 -2.57 18.51
CA VAL A 383 -2.75 -2.82 19.20
C VAL A 383 -3.86 -1.94 18.65
N ILE A 384 -3.60 -0.64 18.45
CA ILE A 384 -4.57 0.30 17.85
C ILE A 384 -4.94 -0.16 16.45
N SER A 385 -3.95 -0.51 15.61
CA SER A 385 -4.18 -0.95 14.23
C SER A 385 -5.09 -2.17 14.15
N VAL A 386 -4.77 -3.23 14.90
CA VAL A 386 -5.58 -4.46 14.94
C VAL A 386 -6.97 -4.18 15.51
N SER A 387 -7.07 -3.38 16.58
CA SER A 387 -8.35 -3.04 17.20
C SER A 387 -9.27 -2.24 16.26
N VAL A 388 -8.72 -1.25 15.55
CA VAL A 388 -9.46 -0.47 14.56
C VAL A 388 -9.92 -1.36 13.41
N ALA A 389 -9.05 -2.23 12.90
CA ALA A 389 -9.40 -3.17 11.84
C ALA A 389 -10.54 -4.11 12.26
N TRP A 390 -10.52 -4.63 13.49
CA TRP A 390 -11.57 -5.50 14.02
C TRP A 390 -12.90 -4.79 14.21
N LYS A 391 -12.89 -3.52 14.64
CA LYS A 391 -14.11 -2.72 14.74
C LYS A 391 -14.70 -2.41 13.37
N LEU A 392 -13.86 -2.07 12.40
CA LEU A 392 -14.30 -1.84 11.02
C LEU A 392 -14.84 -3.12 10.38
N ASP A 393 -14.23 -4.27 10.63
CA ASP A 393 -14.76 -5.58 10.21
C ASP A 393 -16.16 -5.85 10.78
N GLY A 394 -16.36 -5.60 12.08
CA GLY A 394 -17.67 -5.75 12.71
C GLY A 394 -18.73 -4.86 12.07
N ARG A 395 -18.39 -3.60 11.77
CA ARG A 395 -19.26 -2.68 11.03
C ARG A 395 -19.56 -3.21 9.62
N ASN A 396 -18.55 -3.66 8.88
CA ASN A 396 -18.74 -4.14 7.51
C ASN A 396 -19.63 -5.39 7.48
N LYS A 397 -19.48 -6.30 8.45
CA LYS A 397 -20.39 -7.45 8.62
C LYS A 397 -21.82 -7.05 8.91
N TRP A 398 -22.02 -6.02 9.75
CA TRP A 398 -23.35 -5.48 9.99
C TRP A 398 -23.96 -4.89 8.71
N VAL A 399 -23.21 -4.08 7.95
CA VAL A 399 -23.65 -3.58 6.63
C VAL A 399 -23.95 -4.73 5.67
N ALA A 400 -23.09 -5.75 5.63
CA ALA A 400 -23.27 -6.94 4.82
C ALA A 400 -24.54 -7.73 5.17
N SER A 401 -24.98 -7.69 6.42
CA SER A 401 -26.23 -8.33 6.86
C SER A 401 -27.50 -7.54 6.51
N GLY A 402 -27.36 -6.29 6.06
CA GLY A 402 -28.49 -5.44 5.67
C GLY A 402 -29.21 -5.90 4.39
N PRO A 403 -30.46 -5.45 4.18
CA PRO A 403 -31.27 -5.84 3.03
C PRO A 403 -30.64 -5.43 1.70
N ASP A 404 -30.03 -4.25 1.62
CA ASP A 404 -29.38 -3.75 0.41
C ASP A 404 -28.20 -4.64 -0.02
N ALA A 405 -27.36 -5.05 0.93
CA ALA A 405 -26.25 -5.96 0.67
C ALA A 405 -26.75 -7.36 0.30
N ALA A 406 -27.87 -7.81 0.87
CA ALA A 406 -28.51 -9.06 0.48
C ALA A 406 -29.05 -8.99 -0.97
N ALA A 407 -29.72 -7.90 -1.34
CA ALA A 407 -30.17 -7.66 -2.71
C ALA A 407 -29.00 -7.60 -3.69
N LEU A 408 -27.91 -6.92 -3.34
CA LEU A 408 -26.68 -6.87 -4.14
C LEU A 408 -26.11 -8.27 -4.40
N ARG A 409 -26.03 -9.12 -3.36
CA ARG A 409 -25.56 -10.51 -3.51
C ARG A 409 -26.45 -11.32 -4.44
N GLN A 410 -27.77 -11.23 -4.27
CA GLN A 410 -28.73 -11.89 -5.17
C GLN A 410 -28.58 -11.38 -6.60
N ASP A 411 -28.34 -10.09 -6.78
CA ASP A 411 -28.13 -9.49 -8.08
C ASP A 411 -26.85 -9.99 -8.76
N VAL A 412 -25.74 -10.11 -8.02
CA VAL A 412 -24.49 -10.72 -8.53
C VAL A 412 -24.72 -12.19 -8.91
N VAL A 413 -25.38 -12.97 -8.05
CA VAL A 413 -25.68 -14.38 -8.33
C VAL A 413 -26.52 -14.52 -9.60
N ARG A 414 -27.62 -13.75 -9.72
CA ARG A 414 -28.45 -13.74 -10.93
C ARG A 414 -27.65 -13.35 -12.17
N SER A 415 -26.81 -12.31 -12.07
CA SER A 415 -25.98 -11.85 -13.18
C SER A 415 -24.97 -12.89 -13.65
N CYS A 416 -24.38 -13.66 -12.73
CA CYS A 416 -23.41 -14.72 -13.05
C CYS A 416 -24.06 -16.05 -13.45
N GLN A 417 -25.34 -16.25 -13.13
CA GLN A 417 -26.10 -17.45 -13.53
C GLN A 417 -26.84 -17.25 -14.85
N ALA A 418 -27.25 -16.02 -15.16
CA ALA A 418 -27.79 -15.69 -16.47
C ALA A 418 -26.75 -16.13 -17.50
N ARG A 419 -27.09 -17.15 -18.31
CA ARG A 419 -26.24 -17.53 -19.43
C ARG A 419 -25.95 -16.25 -20.20
N PRO A 420 -24.67 -15.92 -20.49
CA PRO A 420 -24.38 -14.77 -21.32
C PRO A 420 -25.23 -14.95 -22.58
N ALA A 421 -26.14 -14.01 -22.84
CA ALA A 421 -27.13 -14.10 -23.91
C ALA A 421 -26.48 -14.03 -25.31
N LEU A 422 -25.22 -14.44 -25.43
CA LEU A 422 -24.31 -14.11 -26.49
C LEU A 422 -24.31 -15.22 -27.54
N ILE A 423 -24.38 -14.73 -28.79
CA ILE A 423 -24.03 -15.40 -30.05
C ILE A 423 -25.12 -16.31 -30.65
N ARG A 424 -26.38 -15.85 -30.76
CA ARG A 424 -27.25 -16.31 -31.86
C ARG A 424 -27.40 -15.31 -33.01
N ASP A 425 -27.20 -14.01 -32.77
CA ASP A 425 -27.46 -12.97 -33.78
C ASP A 425 -26.24 -12.48 -34.59
N ILE A 426 -25.03 -13.04 -34.41
CA ILE A 426 -23.84 -12.68 -35.22
C ILE A 426 -23.64 -13.64 -36.41
N ARG A 427 -24.59 -14.54 -36.68
CA ARG A 427 -24.60 -15.44 -37.87
C ARG A 427 -25.76 -15.15 -38.85
N ARG A 428 -26.27 -13.92 -38.89
CA ARG A 428 -27.18 -13.48 -39.96
C ARG A 428 -26.59 -12.35 -40.76
#